data_AF-A0A821A9W3-F1
#
_entry.id   AF-A0A821A9W3-F1
#
_cell.length_a   1.000
_cell.length_b   1.000
_cell.length_c   1.000
_cell.angle_alpha   90.00
_cell.angle_beta   90.00
_cell.angle_gamma   90.00
#
_symmetry.space_group_name_H-M   'P 1'
#
loop_
_entity.id
_entity.type
_entity.pdbx_description
1 polymer ?
#
loop_
_entity_poly.entity_id
_entity_poly.type
_entity_poly.pdbx_seq_one_letter_code
_entity_poly.pdbx_strand_id
1 'polypeptide(L)'
;MAVRYIDQQIKEIEQKGIQMNIPALLVDKIVASLKESTTEDRDQFQLLPSYRIIDCSVQSGVAFATNNQNLLIYECNYLNLFNRDLTLIQQIEWGYGHIYDISSLSTLTRFLIITDKKWFIS
;
A
#
# COMPACT_ATOMS: atom_id res chain seq x y z
N MET A 1 30.10 -20.27 1.26
CA MET A 1 30.15 -19.23 0.22
C MET A 1 28.96 -18.28 0.29
N ALA A 2 27.71 -18.76 0.50
CA ALA A 2 26.51 -17.91 0.57
C ALA A 2 26.54 -16.81 1.65
N VAL A 3 27.08 -17.10 2.84
CA VAL A 3 27.16 -16.12 3.95
C VAL A 3 28.00 -14.90 3.58
N ARG A 4 29.16 -15.10 2.93
CA ARG A 4 30.04 -14.01 2.48
C ARG A 4 29.39 -13.11 1.42
N TYR A 5 28.53 -13.68 0.59
CA TYR A 5 27.80 -12.93 -0.44
C TYR A 5 26.73 -12.04 0.19
N ILE A 6 26.01 -12.55 1.20
CA ILE A 6 25.02 -11.78 1.95
C ILE A 6 25.70 -10.64 2.72
N ASP A 7 26.81 -10.90 3.40
CA ASP A 7 27.57 -9.88 4.12
C ASP A 7 28.03 -8.73 3.21
N GLN A 8 28.38 -9.05 1.97
CA GLN A 8 28.79 -8.06 0.99
C GLN A 8 27.60 -7.21 0.50
N GLN A 9 26.44 -7.82 0.28
CA GLN A 9 25.23 -7.07 -0.09
C GLN A 9 24.73 -6.16 1.05
N ILE A 10 24.82 -6.61 2.31
CA ILE A 10 24.48 -5.78 3.47
C ILE A 10 25.39 -4.55 3.53
N LYS A 11 26.71 -4.73 3.34
CA LYS A 11 27.67 -3.61 3.33
C LYS A 11 27.41 -2.62 2.20
N GLU A 12 26.99 -3.08 1.03
CA GLU A 12 26.63 -2.18 -0.07
C GLU A 12 25.37 -1.35 0.25
N ILE A 13 24.38 -1.95 0.93
CA ILE A 13 23.19 -1.24 1.41
C ILE A 13 23.56 -0.22 2.49
N GLU A 14 24.46 -0.56 3.42
CA GLU A 14 24.93 0.38 4.45
C GLU A 14 25.71 1.57 3.87
N GLN A 15 26.48 1.35 2.80
CA GLN A 15 27.31 2.39 2.18
C GLN A 15 26.55 3.28 1.18
N LYS A 16 25.54 2.73 0.50
CA LYS A 16 24.80 3.41 -0.59
C LYS A 16 23.34 3.67 -0.26
N GLY A 17 22.82 3.07 0.80
CA GLY A 17 21.44 3.22 1.22
C GLY A 17 21.16 4.62 1.76
N ILE A 18 19.99 5.14 1.42
CA ILE A 18 19.48 6.38 2.00
C ILE A 18 18.73 6.00 3.27
N GLN A 19 19.22 6.44 4.43
CA GLN A 19 18.53 6.23 5.69
C GLN A 19 17.22 7.02 5.69
N MET A 20 16.09 6.30 5.73
CA MET A 20 14.76 6.89 5.73
C MET A 20 14.15 6.70 7.12
N ASN A 21 14.02 7.80 7.87
CA ASN A 21 13.32 7.78 9.15
C ASN A 21 11.81 7.89 8.88
N ILE A 22 11.10 6.77 9.01
CA ILE A 22 9.64 6.75 8.95
C ILE A 22 9.12 7.07 10.35
N PRO A 23 8.48 8.23 10.58
CA PRO A 23 7.88 8.50 11.89
C PRO A 23 6.77 7.50 12.17
N ALA A 24 6.78 6.94 13.38
CA ALA A 24 5.73 6.05 13.85
C ALA A 24 4.38 6.79 13.82
N LEU A 25 3.34 6.09 13.36
CA LEU A 25 1.98 6.60 13.31
C LEU A 25 1.51 6.85 14.75
N LEU A 26 1.45 8.13 15.17
CA LEU A 26 1.07 8.53 16.53
C LEU A 26 -0.45 8.40 16.71
N VAL A 27 -0.91 7.17 16.99
CA VAL A 27 -2.30 6.84 17.31
C VAL A 27 -2.83 7.67 18.48
N ASP A 28 -1.96 8.05 19.42
CA ASP A 28 -2.32 8.80 20.62
C ASP A 28 -2.96 10.17 20.34
N LYS A 29 -2.59 10.84 19.23
CA LYS A 29 -3.18 12.14 18.87
C LYS A 29 -4.62 12.03 18.37
N ILE A 30 -4.97 10.92 17.73
CA ILE A 30 -6.33 10.66 17.23
C ILE A 30 -7.26 10.30 18.40
N VAL A 31 -6.75 9.56 19.38
CA VAL A 31 -7.53 9.17 20.57
C VAL A 31 -7.78 10.36 21.49
N ALA A 32 -6.84 11.30 21.61
CA ALA A 32 -6.99 12.50 22.42
C ALA A 32 -8.12 13.42 21.91
N SER A 33 -8.23 13.60 20.60
CA SER A 33 -9.24 14.46 19.98
C SER A 33 -10.67 13.90 20.06
N LEU A 34 -10.83 12.59 20.29
CA LEU A 34 -12.14 11.96 20.48
C LEU A 34 -12.69 12.07 21.91
N LYS A 35 -11.86 12.46 22.90
CA LYS A 35 -12.28 12.55 24.31
C LYS A 35 -12.87 13.93 24.68
N GLU A 36 -12.73 14.92 23.82
CA GLU A 36 -13.14 16.31 24.09
C GLU A 36 -14.58 16.64 23.62
N SER A 37 -15.29 15.73 22.94
CA SER A 37 -16.68 15.96 22.51
C SER A 37 -17.69 15.73 23.65
N THR A 38 -18.55 16.71 23.85
CA THR A 38 -19.60 16.73 24.88
C THR A 38 -20.69 15.68 24.64
N THR A 39 -21.31 15.22 25.72
CA THR A 39 -22.28 14.12 25.79
C THR A 39 -23.52 14.27 24.90
N GLU A 40 -23.85 15.48 24.43
CA GLU A 40 -25.02 15.75 23.56
C GLU A 40 -24.75 15.50 22.06
N ASP A 41 -23.49 15.46 21.63
CA ASP A 41 -23.15 15.15 20.22
C ASP A 41 -23.06 13.64 19.94
N ARG A 42 -23.06 12.79 20.99
CA ARG A 42 -22.82 11.34 20.86
C ARG A 42 -23.90 10.60 20.09
N ASP A 43 -25.14 11.10 20.08
CA ASP A 43 -26.27 10.43 19.43
C ASP A 43 -26.34 10.70 17.90
N GLN A 44 -25.54 11.63 17.37
CA GLN A 44 -25.45 11.91 15.92
C GLN A 44 -24.19 11.35 15.25
N PHE A 45 -23.21 10.85 16.01
CA PHE A 45 -22.09 10.11 15.45
C PHE A 45 -22.51 8.66 15.14
N GLN A 46 -23.30 8.48 14.07
CA GLN A 46 -23.21 7.22 13.34
C GLN A 46 -21.79 7.14 12.78
N LEU A 47 -20.90 6.49 13.54
CA LEU A 47 -19.57 6.13 13.08
C LEU A 47 -19.77 5.27 11.85
N LEU A 48 -19.60 5.88 10.67
CA LEU A 48 -19.39 5.12 9.44
C LEU A 48 -18.32 4.07 9.76
N PRO A 49 -18.50 2.82 9.32
CA PRO A 49 -17.55 1.77 9.64
C PRO A 49 -16.15 2.25 9.29
N SER A 50 -15.23 2.13 10.26
CA SER A 50 -13.84 2.61 10.14
C SER A 50 -13.03 1.84 9.10
N TYR A 51 -13.66 0.89 8.42
CA TYR A 51 -13.09 0.06 7.39
C TYR A 51 -14.11 -0.10 6.25
N ARG A 52 -13.60 -0.16 5.03
CA ARG A 52 -14.34 -0.58 3.85
C ARG A 52 -13.66 -1.85 3.32
N ILE A 53 -14.45 -2.75 2.76
CA ILE A 53 -14.00 -4.04 2.25
C ILE A 53 -14.05 -3.99 0.72
N ILE A 54 -12.98 -4.45 0.08
CA ILE A 54 -12.99 -4.82 -1.34
C ILE A 54 -13.16 -6.35 -1.36
N ASP A 55 -14.21 -6.81 -2.03
CA ASP A 55 -14.46 -8.25 -2.16
C ASP A 55 -13.56 -8.82 -3.25
N CYS A 56 -12.53 -9.55 -2.83
CA CYS A 56 -11.61 -10.27 -3.71
C CYS A 56 -11.90 -11.79 -3.74
N SER A 57 -13.10 -12.23 -3.35
CA SER A 57 -13.44 -13.65 -3.17
C SER A 57 -13.25 -14.52 -4.42
N VAL A 58 -13.23 -13.90 -5.60
CA VAL A 58 -13.05 -14.57 -6.89
C VAL A 58 -11.58 -14.95 -7.18
N GLN A 59 -10.62 -14.53 -6.34
CA GLN A 59 -9.18 -14.73 -6.58
C GLN A 59 -8.41 -15.18 -5.33
N SER A 60 -7.51 -16.16 -5.49
CA SER A 60 -6.52 -16.50 -4.49
C SER A 60 -5.23 -15.73 -4.73
N GLY A 61 -4.83 -14.85 -3.81
CA GLY A 61 -3.56 -14.12 -3.91
C GLY A 61 -3.64 -12.90 -4.82
N VAL A 62 -4.36 -11.87 -4.36
CA VAL A 62 -4.39 -10.56 -5.03
C VAL A 62 -3.14 -9.79 -4.65
N ALA A 63 -2.29 -9.45 -5.62
CA ALA A 63 -1.18 -8.54 -5.39
C ALA A 63 -1.72 -7.11 -5.27
N PHE A 64 -1.35 -6.40 -4.21
CA PHE A 64 -1.78 -5.02 -3.97
C PHE A 64 -0.72 -4.20 -3.25
N ALA A 65 -0.77 -2.89 -3.44
CA ALA A 65 0.05 -1.94 -2.71
C ALA A 65 -0.70 -0.62 -2.50
N THR A 66 -0.32 0.11 -1.45
CA THR A 66 -0.80 1.47 -1.22
C THR A 66 0.36 2.45 -1.14
N ASN A 67 0.17 3.66 -1.71
CA ASN A 67 1.11 4.78 -1.61
C ASN A 67 0.58 5.90 -0.70
N ASN A 68 -0.23 5.56 0.31
CA ASN A 68 -0.97 6.46 1.22
C ASN A 68 -2.07 7.31 0.56
N GLN A 69 -2.07 7.49 -0.75
CA GLN A 69 -3.10 8.24 -1.48
C GLN A 69 -4.01 7.32 -2.27
N ASN A 70 -3.41 6.31 -2.90
CA ASN A 70 -4.07 5.37 -3.76
C ASN A 70 -3.75 3.94 -3.34
N LEU A 71 -4.65 3.04 -3.74
CA LEU A 71 -4.51 1.60 -3.62
C LEU A 71 -4.49 1.02 -5.02
N LEU A 72 -3.40 0.34 -5.38
CA LEU A 72 -3.29 -0.40 -6.63
C LEU A 72 -3.55 -1.88 -6.33
N ILE A 73 -4.52 -2.46 -7.03
CA ILE A 73 -4.91 -3.87 -6.91
C ILE A 73 -4.84 -4.52 -8.29
N TYR A 74 -4.26 -5.71 -8.36
CA TYR A 74 -4.36 -6.58 -9.53
C TYR A 74 -5.52 -7.55 -9.39
N GLU A 75 -6.55 -7.39 -10.21
CA GLU A 75 -7.75 -8.22 -10.17
C GLU A 75 -8.28 -8.53 -11.59
N CYS A 76 -8.59 -9.79 -11.88
CA CYS A 76 -9.27 -10.23 -13.11
C CYS A 76 -8.54 -9.81 -14.39
N ASN A 77 -7.20 -9.82 -14.38
CA ASN A 77 -6.34 -9.29 -15.44
C ASN A 77 -6.40 -7.77 -15.61
N TYR A 78 -6.83 -7.03 -14.59
CA TYR A 78 -6.80 -5.57 -14.57
C TYR A 78 -5.95 -5.05 -13.42
N LEU A 79 -5.25 -3.95 -13.68
CA LEU A 79 -4.73 -3.09 -12.64
C LEU A 79 -5.76 -2.01 -12.34
N ASN A 80 -6.31 -2.07 -11.13
CA ASN A 80 -7.32 -1.16 -10.63
C ASN A 80 -6.66 -0.21 -9.62
N LEU A 81 -6.71 1.09 -9.93
CA LEU A 81 -6.25 2.16 -9.06
C LEU A 81 -7.46 2.76 -8.35
N PHE A 82 -7.47 2.68 -7.03
CA PHE A 82 -8.50 3.24 -6.17
C PHE A 82 -7.95 4.43 -5.39
N ASN A 83 -8.81 5.40 -5.10
CA ASN A 83 -8.49 6.49 -4.17
C ASN A 83 -8.64 6.02 -2.69
N ARG A 84 -8.40 6.93 -1.74
CA ARG A 84 -8.59 6.67 -0.30
C ARG A 84 -10.01 6.24 0.09
N ASP A 85 -11.01 6.66 -0.67
CA ASP A 85 -12.42 6.33 -0.43
C ASP A 85 -12.81 4.98 -1.07
N LEU A 86 -11.84 4.27 -1.66
CA LEU A 86 -12.02 3.05 -2.45
C LEU A 86 -12.89 3.24 -3.69
N THR A 87 -12.91 4.46 -4.23
CA THR A 87 -13.51 4.75 -5.54
C THR A 87 -12.48 4.44 -6.62
N LEU A 88 -12.89 3.68 -7.63
CA LEU A 88 -12.06 3.37 -8.80
C LEU A 88 -11.73 4.65 -9.56
N ILE A 89 -10.45 5.02 -9.61
CA ILE A 89 -9.93 6.14 -10.40
C ILE A 89 -9.64 5.68 -11.82
N GLN A 90 -8.95 4.53 -11.95
CA GLN A 90 -8.45 4.06 -13.22
C GLN A 90 -8.39 2.54 -13.24
N GLN A 91 -8.69 1.97 -14.40
CA GLN A 91 -8.58 0.54 -14.67
C GLN A 91 -7.79 0.36 -15.97
N ILE A 92 -6.80 -0.52 -15.96
CA ILE A 92 -5.97 -0.85 -17.12
C ILE A 92 -5.92 -2.35 -17.28
N GLU A 93 -6.16 -2.85 -18.50
CA GLU A 93 -5.96 -4.26 -18.81
C GLU A 93 -4.47 -4.63 -18.72
N TRP A 94 -4.17 -5.69 -17.98
CA TRP A 94 -2.82 -6.15 -17.74
C TRP A 94 -2.44 -7.30 -18.67
N GLY A 95 -1.71 -6.95 -19.73
CA GLY A 95 -1.21 -7.91 -20.73
C GLY A 95 0.22 -8.42 -20.49
N TYR A 96 0.85 -8.06 -19.36
CA TYR A 96 2.30 -8.26 -19.17
C TYR A 96 2.70 -9.49 -18.34
N GLY A 97 1.78 -10.45 -18.21
CA GLY A 97 2.02 -11.72 -17.51
C GLY A 97 1.56 -11.69 -16.05
N HIS A 98 1.94 -12.74 -15.31
CA HIS A 98 1.55 -12.89 -13.92
C HIS A 98 2.29 -11.87 -13.04
N ILE A 99 1.55 -11.15 -12.19
CA ILE A 99 2.14 -10.25 -11.19
C ILE A 99 2.47 -11.06 -9.93
N TYR A 100 3.75 -11.10 -9.55
CA TYR A 100 4.17 -11.74 -8.31
C TYR A 100 4.01 -10.84 -7.10
N ASP A 101 4.31 -9.55 -7.28
CA ASP A 101 4.25 -8.58 -6.20
C ASP A 101 4.04 -7.16 -6.75
N ILE A 102 3.44 -6.32 -5.91
CA ILE A 102 3.29 -4.89 -6.13
C ILE A 102 3.81 -4.20 -4.88
N SER A 103 4.67 -3.20 -5.05
CA SER A 103 5.21 -2.41 -3.95
C SER A 103 5.07 -0.92 -4.24
N SER A 104 4.92 -0.12 -3.19
CA SER A 104 4.93 1.34 -3.32
C SER A 104 6.35 1.87 -3.21
N LEU A 105 6.74 2.70 -4.18
CA LEU A 105 7.96 3.48 -4.12
C LEU A 105 7.62 4.87 -3.57
N SER A 106 7.74 5.02 -2.26
CA SER A 106 7.43 6.27 -1.54
C SER A 106 8.17 7.48 -2.11
N THR A 107 9.45 7.32 -2.47
CA THR A 107 10.29 8.40 -3.04
C THR A 107 9.76 8.94 -4.36
N LEU A 108 9.09 8.11 -5.16
CA LEU A 108 8.59 8.49 -6.49
C LEU A 108 7.07 8.73 -6.50
N THR A 109 6.37 8.39 -5.42
CA THR A 109 4.90 8.35 -5.38
C THR A 109 4.32 7.42 -6.47
N ARG A 110 5.04 6.34 -6.77
CA ARG A 110 4.74 5.37 -7.85
C ARG A 110 4.61 3.96 -7.32
N PHE A 111 4.08 3.05 -8.13
CA PHE A 111 4.06 1.62 -7.84
C PHE A 111 5.11 0.90 -8.67
N LEU A 112 5.85 0.00 -8.03
CA LEU A 112 6.70 -1.00 -8.67
C LEU A 112 5.89 -2.28 -8.81
N ILE A 113 5.76 -2.77 -10.04
CA ILE A 113 5.04 -4.01 -10.36
C ILE A 113 6.05 -5.02 -10.86
N ILE A 114 6.12 -6.18 -10.22
CA ILE A 114 7.09 -7.23 -10.53
C ILE A 114 6.36 -8.41 -11.19
N THR A 115 6.75 -8.72 -12.43
CA THR A 115 6.23 -9.89 -13.17
C THR A 115 7.30 -10.95 -13.39
N ASP A 116 6.90 -12.05 -14.05
CA ASP A 116 7.78 -13.10 -14.57
C ASP A 116 8.78 -12.63 -15.62
N LYS A 117 8.50 -11.53 -16.32
CA LYS A 117 9.29 -11.08 -17.47
C LYS A 117 9.95 -9.74 -17.26
N LYS A 118 9.30 -8.82 -16.54
CA LYS A 118 9.69 -7.41 -16.48
C LYS A 118 9.28 -6.76 -15.17
N TRP A 119 9.92 -5.63 -14.87
CA TRP A 119 9.52 -4.74 -13.79
C TRP A 119 8.94 -3.47 -14.41
N PHE A 120 7.84 -2.98 -13.86
CA PHE A 120 7.14 -1.78 -14.33
C PHE A 120 7.06 -0.74 -13.22
N ILE A 121 7.15 0.53 -13.60
CA ILE A 121 6.94 1.67 -12.70
C ILE A 121 5.76 2.46 -13.24
N SER A 122 4.68 2.56 -12.45
CA SER A 122 3.47 3.34 -12.79
C SER A 122 3.63 4.79 -12.39
#